data_AF-A0A9E1RRU6-F1
#
_entry.id   AF-A0A9E1RRU6-F1
#
_cell.length_a   1.000
_cell.length_b   1.000
_cell.length_c   1.000
_cell.angle_alpha   90.00
_cell.angle_beta   90.00
_cell.angle_gamma   90.00
#
_symmetry.space_group_name_H-M   'P 1'
#
loop_
_entity.id
_entity.type
_entity.pdbx_description
1 polymer ?
#
loop_
_entity_poly.entity_id
_entity_poly.type
_entity_poly.pdbx_seq_one_letter_code
_entity_poly.pdbx_strand_id
1 'polypeptide(L)'
;MDEQTADELEATTLALKQLGLNSGATVVGVAAASAFNEYVPEGHRPSDFMPGAKSVVVAGSLGPSNAAWQSPNRRLMEITGYDF
;
A
#
# COMPACT_ATOMS: atom_id res chain seq x y z
N MET A 1 -1.41 -22.24 11.44
CA MET A 1 -1.12 -20.87 11.87
C MET A 1 -1.68 -20.79 13.26
N ASP A 2 -0.83 -20.59 14.24
CA ASP A 2 -1.27 -20.58 15.64
C ASP A 2 -1.93 -19.24 15.96
N GLU A 3 -2.83 -19.24 16.94
CA GLU A 3 -3.69 -18.08 17.28
C GLU A 3 -2.87 -16.80 17.52
N GLN A 4 -1.77 -16.91 18.27
CA GLN A 4 -0.83 -15.81 18.52
C GLN A 4 -0.28 -15.16 17.23
N THR A 5 0.01 -15.95 16.20
CA THR A 5 0.53 -15.42 14.93
C THR A 5 -0.54 -14.73 14.08
N ALA A 6 -1.81 -15.10 14.26
CA ALA A 6 -2.93 -14.43 13.62
C ALA A 6 -3.16 -13.04 14.22
N ASP A 7 -3.12 -12.96 15.55
CA ASP A 7 -3.30 -11.71 16.29
C ASP A 7 -2.19 -10.70 15.97
N GLU A 8 -0.94 -11.16 15.89
CA GLU A 8 0.21 -10.33 15.49
C GLU A 8 0.06 -9.77 14.06
N LEU A 9 -0.46 -10.59 13.15
CA LEU A 9 -0.69 -10.18 11.76
C LEU A 9 -1.82 -9.14 11.65
N GLU A 10 -2.90 -9.32 12.43
CA GLU A 10 -3.98 -8.35 12.50
C GLU A 10 -3.49 -7.02 13.09
N ALA A 11 -2.74 -7.07 14.19
CA ALA A 11 -2.15 -5.89 14.81
C ALA A 11 -1.21 -5.15 13.84
N THR A 12 -0.37 -5.88 13.11
CA THR A 12 0.52 -5.32 12.08
C THR A 12 -0.29 -4.67 10.95
N THR A 13 -1.38 -5.31 10.52
CA THR A 13 -2.26 -4.78 9.46
C THR A 13 -2.92 -3.48 9.91
N LEU A 14 -3.41 -3.41 11.15
CA LEU A 14 -4.00 -2.21 11.72
C LEU A 14 -2.96 -1.08 11.82
N ALA A 15 -1.75 -1.38 12.31
CA ALA A 15 -0.68 -0.41 12.43
C ALA A 15 -0.28 0.18 11.08
N LEU A 16 -0.19 -0.64 10.02
CA LEU A 16 0.11 -0.18 8.66
C LEU A 16 -0.99 0.72 8.10
N LYS A 17 -2.27 0.37 8.31
CA LYS A 17 -3.40 1.23 7.91
C LYS A 17 -3.34 2.58 8.61
N GLN A 18 -3.12 2.57 9.93
CA GLN A 18 -3.03 3.81 10.71
C GLN A 18 -1.85 4.68 10.27
N LEU A 19 -0.69 4.08 9.99
CA LEU A 19 0.47 4.78 9.48
C LEU A 19 0.16 5.48 8.14
N GLY A 20 -0.49 4.78 7.20
CA GLY A 20 -0.85 5.38 5.92
C GLY A 20 -1.84 6.55 6.05
N LEU A 21 -2.85 6.42 6.92
CA LEU A 21 -3.79 7.51 7.21
C LEU A 21 -3.08 8.73 7.83
N ASN A 22 -2.22 8.50 8.82
CA ASN A 22 -1.43 9.57 9.45
C ASN A 22 -0.48 10.24 8.44
N SER A 23 -0.03 9.49 7.43
CA SER A 23 0.81 9.95 6.33
C SER A 23 0.05 10.78 5.29
N GLY A 24 -1.27 10.96 5.44
CA GLY A 24 -2.13 11.77 4.58
C GLY A 24 -2.88 10.98 3.50
N ALA A 25 -2.88 9.65 3.56
CA ALA A 25 -3.77 8.86 2.70
C ALA A 25 -5.23 9.04 3.14
N THR A 26 -6.14 9.09 2.17
CA THR A 26 -7.60 9.09 2.41
C THR A 26 -8.10 7.68 2.73
N VAL A 27 -7.48 6.66 2.12
CA VAL A 27 -7.84 5.25 2.31
C VAL A 27 -6.60 4.37 2.24
N VAL A 28 -6.57 3.31 3.05
CA VAL A 28 -5.51 2.30 3.04
C VAL A 28 -6.12 0.90 3.03
N GLY A 29 -5.71 0.09 2.04
CA GLY A 29 -6.11 -1.30 1.88
C GLY A 29 -4.92 -2.25 1.97
N VAL A 30 -5.15 -3.46 2.50
CA VAL A 30 -4.17 -4.55 2.49
C VAL A 30 -4.87 -5.78 1.94
N ALA A 31 -4.26 -6.44 0.97
CA ALA A 31 -4.78 -7.65 0.36
C ALA A 31 -3.66 -8.68 0.17
N ALA A 32 -4.01 -9.96 0.12
CA ALA A 32 -3.07 -11.01 -0.30
C ALA A 32 -2.61 -10.74 -1.74
N ALA A 33 -1.34 -10.99 -2.04
CA ALA A 33 -0.80 -10.78 -3.39
C ALA A 33 -1.53 -11.62 -4.45
N SER A 34 -1.96 -12.82 -4.07
CA SER A 34 -2.73 -13.72 -4.93
C SER A 34 -4.12 -13.19 -5.30
N ALA A 35 -4.69 -12.25 -4.54
CA ALA A 35 -6.00 -11.67 -4.84
C ALA A 35 -6.02 -10.91 -6.18
N PHE A 36 -4.84 -10.55 -6.71
CA PHE A 36 -4.69 -9.85 -7.97
C PHE A 36 -4.54 -10.79 -9.18
N ASN A 37 -4.29 -12.09 -8.96
CA ASN A 37 -3.95 -13.02 -10.04
C ASN A 37 -5.07 -13.19 -11.07
N GLU A 38 -6.33 -13.05 -10.65
CA GLU A 38 -7.50 -13.14 -11.53
C GLU A 38 -7.62 -11.95 -12.48
N TYR A 39 -7.28 -10.74 -12.01
CA TYR A 39 -7.54 -9.50 -12.72
C TYR A 39 -6.31 -8.91 -13.41
N VAL A 40 -5.12 -9.32 -12.97
CA VAL A 40 -3.85 -8.78 -13.45
C VAL A 40 -3.19 -9.76 -14.42
N PRO A 41 -2.89 -9.32 -15.66
CA PRO A 41 -2.21 -10.15 -16.66
C PRO A 41 -0.85 -10.67 -16.17
N GLU A 42 -0.40 -11.78 -16.74
CA GLU A 42 0.94 -12.31 -16.51
C GLU A 42 2.02 -11.31 -16.94
N GLY A 43 3.11 -11.26 -16.17
CA GLY A 43 4.16 -10.25 -16.31
C GLY A 43 3.85 -8.93 -15.58
N HIS A 44 2.62 -8.77 -15.07
CA HIS A 44 2.19 -7.59 -14.32
C HIS A 44 1.68 -7.91 -12.91
N ARG A 45 1.65 -9.19 -12.50
CA ARG A 45 1.18 -9.57 -11.16
C ARG A 45 2.18 -9.11 -10.10
N PRO A 46 1.76 -8.91 -8.84
CA PRO A 46 2.68 -8.50 -7.78
C PRO A 46 3.91 -9.42 -7.65
N SER A 47 3.72 -10.72 -7.81
CA SER A 47 4.79 -11.72 -7.78
C SER A 47 5.78 -11.63 -8.94
N ASP A 48 5.39 -11.05 -10.06
CA ASP A 48 6.25 -10.91 -11.24
C ASP A 48 7.29 -9.79 -11.03
N PHE A 49 6.93 -8.76 -10.28
CA PHE A 49 7.84 -7.68 -9.88
C PHE A 49 8.64 -8.01 -8.61
N MET A 50 8.00 -8.67 -7.65
CA MET A 50 8.63 -9.07 -6.39
C MET A 50 8.40 -10.56 -6.14
N PRO A 51 9.36 -11.42 -6.50
CA PRO A 51 9.27 -12.85 -6.24
C PRO A 51 9.01 -13.13 -4.75
N GLY A 52 8.01 -13.94 -4.45
CA GLY A 52 7.60 -14.25 -3.07
C GLY A 52 6.73 -13.19 -2.40
N ALA A 53 6.17 -12.24 -3.15
CA ALA A 53 5.20 -11.28 -2.62
C ALA A 53 4.02 -12.00 -1.91
N LYS A 54 3.77 -11.64 -0.65
CA LYS A 54 2.68 -12.18 0.17
C LYS A 54 1.47 -11.27 0.22
N SER A 55 1.70 -9.97 0.19
CA SER A 55 0.66 -8.94 0.36
C SER A 55 0.94 -7.72 -0.50
N VAL A 56 -0.12 -7.00 -0.82
CA VAL A 56 -0.08 -5.68 -1.44
C VAL A 56 -0.73 -4.69 -0.46
N VAL A 57 -0.02 -3.61 -0.17
CA VAL A 57 -0.54 -2.47 0.60
C VAL A 57 -0.81 -1.34 -0.38
N VAL A 58 -2.05 -0.85 -0.40
CA VAL A 58 -2.49 0.23 -1.30
C VAL A 58 -2.86 1.45 -0.46
N ALA A 59 -2.30 2.62 -0.78
CA ALA A 59 -2.67 3.89 -0.18
C ALA A 59 -3.21 4.83 -1.26
N GLY A 60 -4.47 5.25 -1.11
CA GLY A 60 -5.13 6.20 -2.01
C GLY A 60 -5.28 7.57 -1.34
N SER A 61 -5.04 8.64 -2.09
CA SER A 61 -5.14 10.03 -1.62
C SER A 61 -5.89 10.88 -2.64
N LEU A 62 -6.65 11.87 -2.18
CA LEU A 62 -7.37 12.82 -3.04
C LEU A 62 -6.51 14.03 -3.47
N GLY A 63 -5.25 14.10 -3.04
CA GLY A 63 -4.34 15.20 -3.31
C GLY A 63 -2.96 14.93 -2.70
N PRO A 64 -2.13 15.97 -2.48
CA PRO A 64 -0.85 15.82 -1.78
C PRO A 64 -1.04 15.15 -0.42
N SER A 65 -0.24 14.13 -0.15
CA SER A 65 -0.18 13.50 1.17
C SER A 65 0.91 14.15 2.04
N ASN A 66 0.72 14.19 3.36
CA ASN A 66 1.67 14.77 4.31
C ASN A 66 3.08 14.17 4.15
N ALA A 67 3.16 12.86 3.90
CA ALA A 67 4.42 12.14 3.75
C ALA A 67 5.09 12.35 2.38
N ALA A 68 4.42 12.94 1.38
CA ALA A 68 5.00 13.15 0.06
C ALA A 68 6.32 13.95 0.14
N TRP A 69 6.38 14.94 1.03
CA TRP A 69 7.56 15.79 1.27
C TRP A 69 8.77 15.04 1.83
N GLN A 70 8.55 13.88 2.44
CA GLN A 70 9.62 13.04 2.98
C GLN A 70 10.21 12.11 1.92
N SER A 71 9.60 12.02 0.73
CA SER A 71 10.10 11.17 -0.33
C SER A 71 11.36 11.77 -0.97
N PRO A 72 12.45 10.99 -1.13
CA PRO A 72 13.61 11.43 -1.90
C PRO A 72 13.31 11.56 -3.40
N ASN A 73 12.16 11.05 -3.86
CA ASN A 73 11.73 11.12 -5.25
C ASN A 73 10.88 12.38 -5.49
N ARG A 74 11.52 13.43 -6.02
CA ARG A 74 10.88 14.71 -6.35
C ARG A 74 9.67 14.62 -7.30
N ARG A 75 9.57 13.58 -8.13
CA ARG A 75 8.43 13.40 -9.05
C ARG A 75 7.12 13.12 -8.32
N LEU A 76 7.20 12.57 -7.10
CA LEU A 76 6.03 12.34 -6.26
C LEU A 76 5.36 13.68 -5.89
N MET A 77 6.16 14.71 -5.61
CA MET A 77 5.68 16.06 -5.29
C MET A 77 5.04 16.76 -6.49
N GLU A 78 5.59 16.52 -7.69
CA GLU A 78 5.13 17.17 -8.93
C GLU A 78 3.75 16.69 -9.38
N ILE A 79 3.42 15.41 -9.17
CA ILE A 79 2.12 14.82 -9.53
C ILE A 79 1.01 15.25 -8.57
N THR A 80 1.35 15.57 -7.31
CA THR A 80 0.36 15.96 -6.31
C THR A 80 -0.08 17.42 -6.39
N GLY A 81 0.61 18.27 -7.15
CA GLY A 81 0.43 19.73 -7.14
C GLY A 81 -0.62 20.31 -8.07
N TYR A 82 -1.37 19.51 -8.83
CA TYR A 82 -2.44 20.02 -9.70
C TYR A 82 -3.81 19.77 -9.06
N ASP A 83 -4.38 20.84 -8.51
CA ASP A 83 -5.82 20.95 -8.22
C ASP A 83 -6.61 20.77 -9.54
N PHE A 84 -7.65 19.93 -9.51
CA PHE A 84 -8.77 19.98 -10.46
C PHE A 84 -10.04 20.25 -9.67
#